data_AF-A0A8A3PFB6-F1
#
_entry.id   AF-A0A8A3PFB6-F1
#
_cell.length_a   1.000
_cell.length_b   1.000
_cell.length_c   1.000
_cell.angle_alpha   90.00
_cell.angle_beta   90.00
_cell.angle_gamma   90.00
#
_symmetry.space_group_name_H-M   'P 1'
#
loop_
_entity.id
_entity.type
_entity.pdbx_description
1 polymer ?
#
loop_
_entity_poly.entity_id
_entity_poly.type
_entity_poly.pdbx_seq_one_letter_code
_entity_poly.pdbx_strand_id
1 'polypeptide(L)'
;MKSSYRSAASFQNSGKLNASFGLLRKDELKNPSSIEPRWWDVRAWSKKKLAIAGAGLIVLITVVVVVPVRVLKNRPYPNYSKLKYSLKDTYSGTDFFDNFDYFDAPDPSGGFVQYADSEVAAQYNLTYASSSRSVVRVDASATAHSNRSTSDGRLSVRISSKKQYEDGLIIFDVVHTPIGCGTWPALWMSDVVNWPTNGEIDILEAVNVISSARNQMALHTTSGCTMKSVKRKQTGKTIHST
;
A
#
# COMPACT_ATOMS: atom_id res chain seq x y z
N MET A 1 2.83 54.37 15.55
CA MET A 1 1.90 55.39 15.00
C MET A 1 0.73 54.65 14.37
N LYS A 2 -0.39 54.48 15.07
CA LYS A 2 -1.60 55.35 15.08
C LYS A 2 -2.12 55.70 13.67
N SER A 3 -3.28 55.15 13.32
CA SER A 3 -4.54 55.83 12.94
C SER A 3 -5.36 54.89 12.03
N SER A 4 -6.43 54.25 12.52
CA SER A 4 -7.81 54.77 12.62
C SER A 4 -8.41 55.24 11.29
N TYR A 5 -9.42 54.52 10.82
CA TYR A 5 -10.62 55.13 10.25
C TYR A 5 -11.87 54.44 10.81
N ARG A 6 -12.69 55.27 11.45
CA ARG A 6 -14.04 54.98 11.93
C ARG A 6 -15.00 55.05 10.74
N SER A 7 -16.11 54.30 10.82
CA SER A 7 -17.39 54.86 10.40
C SER A 7 -18.48 54.38 11.34
N ALA A 8 -19.18 55.35 11.92
CA ALA A 8 -20.36 55.18 12.74
C ALA A 8 -21.35 56.24 12.28
N ALA A 9 -22.58 55.83 12.00
CA ALA A 9 -23.78 56.66 11.97
C ALA A 9 -24.97 55.71 11.77
N SER A 10 -26.17 55.93 12.29
CA SER A 10 -26.68 56.77 13.38
C SER A 10 -28.18 56.46 13.44
N PHE A 11 -28.72 56.32 14.65
CA PHE A 11 -30.05 56.73 15.09
C PHE A 11 -31.30 56.46 14.23
N GLN A 12 -32.29 55.85 14.89
CA GLN A 12 -33.55 56.58 15.09
C GLN A 12 -34.17 56.30 16.46
N ASN A 13 -34.59 57.40 17.07
CA ASN A 13 -35.09 57.58 18.42
C ASN A 13 -36.59 57.87 18.32
N SER A 14 -37.40 57.19 19.11
CA SER A 14 -38.82 57.49 19.35
C SER A 14 -39.19 56.82 20.67
N GLY A 15 -39.77 57.43 21.69
CA GLY A 15 -40.29 58.76 21.91
C GLY A 15 -40.98 58.71 23.29
N LYS A 16 -40.72 59.73 24.11
CA LYS A 16 -41.50 60.28 25.25
C LYS A 16 -42.34 59.34 26.16
N LEU A 17 -41.83 59.21 27.39
CA LEU A 17 -42.45 59.42 28.72
C LEU A 17 -43.97 59.67 28.82
N ASN A 18 -44.67 58.92 29.68
CA ASN A 18 -45.22 59.46 30.95
C ASN A 18 -45.79 58.35 31.85
N ALA A 19 -45.52 58.50 33.15
CA ALA A 19 -45.95 57.62 34.23
C ALA A 19 -47.43 57.83 34.60
N SER A 20 -48.13 56.74 34.94
CA SER A 20 -49.28 56.80 35.83
C SER A 20 -49.21 55.62 36.80
N PHE A 21 -49.11 55.95 38.07
CA PHE A 21 -49.17 55.01 39.19
C PHE A 21 -50.63 54.56 39.35
N GLY A 22 -50.93 53.35 38.91
CA GLY A 22 -52.20 52.67 39.15
C GLY A 22 -51.95 51.36 39.89
N LEU A 23 -52.13 51.36 41.21
CA LEU A 23 -52.13 50.16 42.03
C LEU A 23 -53.36 49.30 41.68
N LEU A 24 -53.06 48.08 41.20
CA LEU A 24 -53.82 46.82 41.30
C LEU A 24 -55.29 46.78 40.84
N ARG A 25 -55.53 46.05 39.75
CA ARG A 25 -56.67 45.12 39.65
C ARG A 25 -56.15 43.72 39.36
N LYS A 26 -56.69 42.73 40.06
CA LYS A 26 -56.18 41.37 40.30
C LYS A 26 -56.68 40.38 39.24
N ASP A 27 -56.99 40.84 38.03
CA ASP A 27 -58.02 40.17 37.22
C ASP A 27 -57.52 39.74 35.82
N GLU A 28 -56.23 39.85 35.51
CA GLU A 28 -55.67 39.48 34.19
C GLU A 28 -54.55 38.43 34.22
N LEU A 29 -54.59 37.52 35.20
CA LEU A 29 -53.78 36.30 35.16
C LEU A 29 -54.64 35.10 34.78
N LYS A 30 -54.91 34.95 33.48
CA LYS A 30 -55.33 33.65 32.93
C LYS A 30 -54.90 33.47 31.48
N ASN A 31 -53.61 33.18 31.28
CA ASN A 31 -53.21 32.25 30.22
C ASN A 31 -51.94 31.46 30.62
N PRO A 32 -52.06 30.30 31.28
CA PRO A 32 -50.93 29.44 31.58
C PRO A 32 -50.63 28.55 30.36
N SER A 33 -50.00 29.11 29.34
CA SER A 33 -49.49 28.30 28.21
C SER A 33 -48.03 28.62 27.85
N SER A 34 -47.26 29.19 28.77
CA SER A 34 -45.83 29.36 28.60
C SER A 34 -45.08 28.86 29.84
N ILE A 35 -44.00 28.12 29.60
CA ILE A 35 -43.15 27.42 30.57
C ILE A 35 -43.59 25.97 30.85
N GLU A 36 -43.98 25.22 29.81
CA GLU A 36 -43.53 23.82 29.81
C GLU A 36 -42.09 23.78 29.26
N PRO A 37 -41.16 23.07 29.93
CA PRO A 37 -39.79 22.95 29.44
C PRO A 37 -39.79 22.31 28.04
N ARG A 38 -38.97 22.85 27.13
CA ARG A 38 -38.88 22.36 25.75
C ARG A 38 -38.53 20.88 25.75
N TRP A 39 -39.07 20.11 24.81
CA TRP A 39 -38.94 18.65 24.82
C TRP A 39 -37.49 18.15 24.74
N TRP A 40 -36.53 18.97 24.31
CA TRP A 40 -35.09 18.68 24.27
C TRP A 40 -34.29 19.25 25.45
N ASP A 41 -34.92 19.94 26.40
CA ASP A 41 -34.24 20.40 27.61
C ASP A 41 -34.04 19.20 28.55
N VAL A 42 -32.91 18.51 28.35
CA VAL A 42 -32.50 17.33 29.09
C VAL A 42 -32.39 17.54 30.60
N ARG A 43 -32.27 18.79 31.08
CA ARG A 43 -32.26 19.11 32.52
C ARG A 43 -33.65 19.00 33.16
N ALA A 44 -34.69 19.17 32.37
CA ALA A 44 -36.08 19.06 32.82
C ALA A 44 -36.67 17.66 32.61
N TRP A 45 -35.89 16.72 32.07
CA TRP A 45 -36.34 15.35 31.84
C TRP A 45 -36.43 14.57 33.14
N SER A 46 -37.52 13.82 33.30
CA SER A 46 -37.64 12.86 34.40
C SER A 46 -36.59 11.75 34.25
N LYS A 47 -36.24 11.10 35.36
CA LYS A 47 -35.33 9.95 35.36
C LYS A 47 -35.74 8.86 34.34
N LYS A 48 -37.05 8.70 34.09
CA LYS A 48 -37.58 7.78 33.07
C LYS A 48 -37.22 8.20 31.64
N LYS A 49 -37.35 9.49 31.30
CA LYS A 49 -37.00 10.02 29.96
C LYS A 49 -35.50 9.93 29.69
N LEU A 50 -34.67 10.25 30.69
CA LEU A 50 -33.21 10.07 30.62
C LEU A 50 -32.83 8.60 30.43
N ALA A 51 -33.47 7.68 31.14
CA ALA A 51 -33.24 6.24 30.97
C ALA A 51 -33.61 5.76 29.55
N ILE A 52 -34.74 6.22 28.99
CA ILE A 52 -35.16 5.88 27.62
C ILE A 52 -34.16 6.40 26.59
N ALA A 53 -33.71 7.65 26.72
CA ALA A 53 -32.72 8.23 25.80
C ALA A 53 -31.35 7.55 25.92
N GLY A 54 -30.92 7.20 27.13
CA GLY A 54 -29.71 6.42 27.37
C GLY A 54 -29.79 5.03 26.74
N ALA A 55 -30.92 4.33 26.90
CA ALA A 55 -31.16 3.05 26.25
C ALA A 55 -31.16 3.16 24.72
N GLY A 56 -31.80 4.20 24.16
CA GLY A 56 -31.79 4.49 22.73
C GLY A 56 -30.37 4.73 22.18
N LEU A 57 -29.55 5.48 22.91
CA LEU A 57 -28.15 5.72 22.56
C LEU A 57 -27.32 4.42 22.57
N ILE A 58 -27.51 3.55 23.57
CA ILE A 58 -26.84 2.25 23.65
C ILE A 58 -27.22 1.37 22.46
N VAL A 59 -28.49 1.32 22.09
CA VAL A 59 -28.96 0.58 20.91
C VAL A 59 -28.34 1.15 19.64
N LEU A 60 -28.31 2.48 19.49
CA LEU A 60 -27.68 3.15 18.34
C LEU A 60 -26.18 2.80 18.23
N ILE A 61 -25.42 2.90 19.32
CA ILE A 61 -24.00 2.52 19.36
C ILE A 61 -23.83 1.04 19.01
N THR A 62 -24.71 0.19 19.52
CA THR A 62 -24.67 -1.25 19.23
C THR A 62 -24.87 -1.51 17.74
N VAL A 63 -25.87 -0.90 17.11
CA VAL A 63 -26.19 -1.09 15.69
C VAL A 63 -25.16 -0.45 14.77
N VAL A 64 -24.69 0.75 15.09
CA VAL A 64 -23.80 1.54 14.21
C VAL A 64 -22.33 1.15 14.37
N VAL A 65 -21.90 0.74 15.56
CA VAL A 65 -20.49 0.44 15.85
C VAL A 65 -20.28 -1.04 16.11
N VAL A 66 -20.98 -1.61 17.08
CA VAL A 66 -20.70 -2.98 17.56
C VAL A 66 -21.04 -4.03 16.49
N VAL A 67 -22.19 -3.89 15.82
CA VAL A 67 -22.62 -4.83 14.78
C VAL A 67 -21.65 -4.82 13.59
N PRO A 68 -21.29 -3.68 12.96
CA PRO A 68 -20.29 -3.66 11.89
C PRO A 68 -18.93 -4.18 12.33
N VAL A 69 -18.44 -3.82 13.52
CA VAL A 69 -17.14 -4.31 14.03
C VAL A 69 -17.18 -5.83 14.25
N ARG A 70 -18.27 -6.37 14.82
CA ARG A 70 -18.42 -7.83 14.96
C ARG A 70 -18.49 -8.51 13.60
N VAL A 71 -19.26 -7.99 12.65
CA VAL A 71 -19.37 -8.56 11.30
C VAL A 71 -18.01 -8.54 10.59
N LEU A 72 -17.25 -7.43 10.68
CA LEU A 72 -15.91 -7.32 10.08
C LEU A 72 -14.90 -8.27 10.76
N LYS A 73 -14.98 -8.43 12.08
CA LYS A 73 -14.13 -9.37 12.84
C LYS A 73 -14.50 -10.83 12.53
N ASN A 74 -15.77 -11.13 12.27
CA ASN A 74 -16.28 -12.46 11.91
C ASN A 74 -16.23 -12.78 10.41
N ARG A 75 -15.49 -12.01 9.59
CA ARG A 75 -15.11 -12.46 8.24
C ARG A 75 -13.78 -13.20 8.34
N PRO A 76 -13.76 -14.51 8.68
CA PRO A 76 -12.52 -15.26 8.76
C PRO A 76 -11.78 -15.13 7.42
N TYR A 77 -10.46 -15.02 7.51
CA TYR A 77 -9.63 -15.27 6.34
C TYR A 77 -9.96 -16.67 5.81
N PRO A 78 -9.88 -16.93 4.49
CA PRO A 78 -10.11 -18.28 3.98
C PRO A 78 -9.33 -19.30 4.80
N ASN A 79 -9.98 -20.42 5.13
CA ASN A 79 -9.32 -21.50 5.84
C ASN A 79 -8.44 -22.26 4.84
N TYR A 80 -7.13 -22.05 4.91
CA TYR A 80 -6.18 -22.78 4.07
C TYR A 80 -5.89 -24.13 4.72
N SER A 81 -6.02 -25.21 3.95
CA SER A 81 -5.55 -26.54 4.36
C SER A 81 -4.03 -26.51 4.56
N LYS A 82 -3.54 -27.23 5.58
CA LYS A 82 -2.10 -27.40 5.79
C LYS A 82 -1.49 -28.14 4.58
N LEU A 83 -0.57 -27.49 3.89
CA LEU A 83 0.23 -28.10 2.82
C LEU A 83 1.46 -28.79 3.42
N LYS A 84 1.89 -29.90 2.80
CA LYS A 84 3.15 -30.58 3.13
C LYS A 84 4.08 -30.43 1.94
N TYR A 85 5.32 -30.03 2.20
CA TYR A 85 6.37 -29.88 1.19
C TYR A 85 7.51 -30.83 1.51
N SER A 86 8.15 -31.35 0.48
CA SER A 86 9.46 -32.02 0.53
C SER A 86 10.42 -31.25 -0.35
N LEU A 87 11.70 -31.19 0.06
CA LEU A 87 12.75 -30.56 -0.74
C LEU A 87 12.86 -31.29 -2.10
N LYS A 88 12.74 -30.53 -3.19
CA LYS A 88 12.84 -31.05 -4.55
C LYS A 88 14.21 -30.77 -5.16
N ASP A 89 14.67 -29.53 -5.04
CA ASP A 89 15.93 -29.06 -5.62
C ASP A 89 16.60 -28.07 -4.66
N THR A 90 17.93 -28.07 -4.66
CA THR A 90 18.76 -27.08 -3.96
C THR A 90 19.74 -26.50 -4.96
N TYR A 91 19.72 -25.18 -5.11
CA TYR A 91 20.67 -24.43 -5.94
C TYR A 91 21.63 -23.72 -4.98
N SER A 92 22.83 -24.25 -4.81
CA SER A 92 23.86 -23.69 -3.94
C SER A 92 25.24 -24.18 -4.35
N GLY A 93 26.30 -23.75 -3.66
CA GLY A 93 27.65 -24.24 -3.92
C GLY A 93 28.29 -23.62 -5.16
N THR A 94 29.44 -24.19 -5.55
CA THR A 94 30.26 -23.71 -6.67
C THR A 94 29.64 -24.00 -8.04
N ASP A 95 28.73 -24.96 -8.10
CA ASP A 95 27.98 -25.42 -9.27
C ASP A 95 26.61 -24.73 -9.39
N PHE A 96 26.33 -23.68 -8.59
CA PHE A 96 25.06 -22.95 -8.63
C PHE A 96 24.64 -22.55 -10.05
N PHE A 97 25.58 -21.98 -10.83
CA PHE A 97 25.31 -21.48 -12.18
C PHE A 97 25.16 -22.57 -13.24
N ASP A 98 25.54 -23.82 -12.95
CA ASP A 98 25.39 -24.94 -13.89
C ASP A 98 23.91 -25.26 -14.16
N ASN A 99 23.03 -24.80 -13.27
CA ASN A 99 21.58 -25.01 -13.36
C ASN A 99 20.85 -23.90 -14.12
N PHE A 100 21.57 -22.95 -14.72
CA PHE A 100 20.99 -21.79 -15.41
C PHE A 100 21.54 -21.65 -16.84
N ASP A 101 20.71 -21.07 -17.70
CA ASP A 101 21.09 -20.58 -19.02
C ASP A 101 21.29 -19.05 -18.95
N TYR A 102 22.23 -18.54 -19.74
CA TYR A 102 22.52 -17.11 -19.84
C TYR A 102 21.78 -16.54 -21.05
N PHE A 103 20.97 -15.52 -20.83
CA PHE A 103 20.31 -14.77 -21.88
C PHE A 103 21.27 -13.69 -22.39
N ASP A 104 21.50 -13.64 -23.70
CA ASP A 104 22.48 -12.75 -24.36
C ASP A 104 21.86 -11.90 -25.48
N ALA A 105 20.53 -11.94 -25.63
CA ALA A 105 19.79 -11.15 -26.62
C ALA A 105 19.45 -9.73 -26.10
N PRO A 106 18.98 -8.82 -26.99
CA PRO A 106 18.52 -7.50 -26.57
C PRO A 106 17.45 -7.56 -25.49
N ASP A 107 17.49 -6.62 -24.55
CA ASP A 107 16.58 -6.61 -23.42
C ASP A 107 15.12 -6.39 -23.85
N PRO A 108 14.19 -7.32 -23.54
CA PRO A 108 12.79 -7.19 -23.92
C PRO A 108 12.10 -5.95 -23.34
N SER A 109 12.62 -5.38 -22.26
CA SER A 109 12.09 -4.15 -21.65
C SER A 109 12.66 -2.85 -22.25
N GLY A 110 13.61 -2.96 -23.18
CA GLY A 110 14.27 -1.81 -23.81
C GLY A 110 15.29 -1.10 -22.91
N GLY A 111 15.86 -1.81 -21.93
CA GLY A 111 16.87 -1.28 -21.02
C GLY A 111 18.21 -0.95 -21.69
N PHE A 112 18.97 -0.04 -21.08
CA PHE A 112 20.34 0.30 -21.50
C PHE A 112 21.36 -0.72 -20.97
N VAL A 113 21.28 -1.95 -21.47
CA VAL A 113 22.02 -3.11 -20.97
C VAL A 113 22.52 -3.97 -22.12
N GLN A 114 23.69 -4.58 -21.92
CA GLN A 114 24.20 -5.66 -22.76
C GLN A 114 24.24 -6.91 -21.91
N TYR A 115 23.35 -7.87 -22.16
CA TYR A 115 23.42 -9.13 -21.43
C TYR A 115 24.54 -10.00 -21.98
N ALA A 116 25.40 -10.47 -21.07
CA ALA A 116 26.52 -11.33 -21.39
C ALA A 116 26.12 -12.82 -21.37
N ASP A 117 26.65 -13.58 -22.32
CA ASP A 117 26.73 -15.04 -22.22
C ASP A 117 27.65 -15.48 -21.06
N SER A 118 27.79 -16.80 -20.88
CA SER A 118 28.55 -17.35 -19.75
C SER A 118 30.05 -17.06 -19.83
N GLU A 119 30.59 -17.00 -21.05
CA GLU A 119 31.99 -16.79 -21.37
C GLU A 119 32.40 -15.35 -21.09
N VAL A 120 31.62 -14.38 -21.58
CA VAL A 120 31.80 -12.95 -21.28
C VAL A 120 31.54 -12.68 -19.81
N ALA A 121 30.52 -13.30 -19.20
CA ALA A 121 30.29 -13.18 -17.77
C ALA A 121 31.50 -13.65 -16.96
N ALA A 122 32.13 -14.78 -17.32
CA ALA A 122 33.35 -15.24 -16.67
C ALA A 122 34.52 -14.27 -16.87
N GLN A 123 34.73 -13.78 -18.10
CA GLN A 123 35.82 -12.85 -18.43
C GLN A 123 35.75 -11.54 -17.63
N TYR A 124 34.55 -10.98 -17.47
CA TYR A 124 34.31 -9.75 -16.71
C TYR A 124 33.92 -10.05 -15.25
N ASN A 125 34.04 -11.32 -14.83
CA ASN A 125 33.72 -11.81 -13.50
C ASN A 125 32.26 -11.55 -13.10
N LEU A 126 31.32 -11.27 -14.01
CA LEU A 126 29.94 -10.84 -13.70
C LEU A 126 29.14 -11.85 -12.86
N THR A 127 29.49 -13.13 -12.95
CA THR A 127 28.97 -14.19 -12.08
C THR A 127 30.10 -14.91 -11.35
N TYR A 128 29.84 -15.25 -10.08
CA TYR A 128 30.77 -16.03 -9.27
C TYR A 128 30.03 -16.84 -8.21
N ALA A 129 30.34 -18.12 -8.09
CA ALA A 129 29.78 -19.01 -7.08
C ALA A 129 30.87 -19.58 -6.18
N SER A 130 30.57 -19.63 -4.88
CA SER A 130 31.42 -20.19 -3.84
C SER A 130 30.62 -21.20 -3.02
N SER A 131 31.28 -21.87 -2.06
CA SER A 131 30.59 -22.76 -1.11
C SER A 131 29.53 -22.06 -0.25
N SER A 132 29.55 -20.73 -0.13
CA SER A 132 28.66 -19.99 0.79
C SER A 132 27.72 -18.99 0.13
N ARG A 133 28.00 -18.56 -1.11
CA ARG A 133 27.18 -17.58 -1.83
C ARG A 133 27.41 -17.66 -3.33
N SER A 134 26.38 -17.25 -4.06
CA SER A 134 26.41 -17.00 -5.50
C SER A 134 26.17 -15.51 -5.73
N VAL A 135 26.91 -14.93 -6.66
CA VAL A 135 26.90 -13.49 -6.94
C VAL A 135 26.60 -13.30 -8.42
N VAL A 136 25.60 -12.48 -8.70
CA VAL A 136 25.34 -11.90 -10.02
C VAL A 136 25.52 -10.39 -9.88
N ARG A 137 26.35 -9.78 -10.75
CA ARG A 137 26.59 -8.34 -10.73
C ARG A 137 26.78 -7.77 -12.13
N VAL A 138 26.70 -6.45 -12.21
CA VAL A 138 26.97 -5.68 -13.42
C VAL A 138 28.46 -5.35 -13.55
N ASP A 139 28.88 -4.95 -14.74
CA ASP A 139 30.20 -4.38 -14.96
C ASP A 139 30.32 -3.04 -14.22
N ALA A 140 31.16 -3.02 -13.19
CA ALA A 140 31.51 -1.84 -12.40
C ALA A 140 32.84 -1.18 -12.82
N SER A 141 33.56 -1.77 -13.79
CA SER A 141 34.84 -1.26 -14.27
C SER A 141 34.68 -0.11 -15.28
N ALA A 142 33.57 -0.10 -16.03
CA ALA A 142 33.25 0.96 -16.95
C ALA A 142 32.74 2.21 -16.21
N THR A 143 33.65 3.17 -16.03
CA THR A 143 33.42 4.46 -15.37
C THR A 143 33.64 5.62 -16.35
N ALA A 144 33.24 6.84 -15.97
CA ALA A 144 33.46 8.05 -16.77
C ALA A 144 34.94 8.33 -17.11
N HIS A 145 35.88 7.68 -16.41
CA HIS A 145 37.33 7.81 -16.61
C HIS A 145 37.95 6.55 -17.21
N SER A 146 37.15 5.56 -17.59
CA SER A 146 37.63 4.33 -18.22
C SER A 146 37.63 4.46 -19.74
N ASN A 147 38.59 3.81 -20.41
CA ASN A 147 38.63 3.72 -21.87
C ASN A 147 37.60 2.71 -22.44
N ARG A 148 36.76 2.12 -21.58
CA ARG A 148 35.76 1.12 -21.96
C ARG A 148 34.48 1.84 -22.36
N SER A 149 34.14 1.79 -23.64
CA SER A 149 32.86 2.30 -24.12
C SER A 149 31.71 1.49 -23.53
N THR A 150 30.71 2.18 -23.01
CA THR A 150 29.39 1.63 -22.67
C THR A 150 28.32 2.17 -23.61
N SER A 151 28.70 2.60 -24.83
CA SER A 151 27.80 3.21 -25.82
C SER A 151 26.54 2.38 -26.08
N ASP A 152 26.68 1.06 -26.04
CA ASP A 152 25.64 0.10 -26.40
C ASP A 152 24.95 -0.52 -25.16
N GLY A 153 25.21 0.03 -23.97
CA GLY A 153 24.66 -0.44 -22.69
C GLY A 153 25.75 -0.90 -21.72
N ARG A 154 25.40 -1.03 -20.43
CA ARG A 154 26.29 -1.62 -19.41
C ARG A 154 26.20 -3.14 -19.46
N LEU A 155 27.34 -3.83 -19.39
CA LEU A 155 27.34 -5.29 -19.27
C LEU A 155 26.64 -5.73 -17.97
N SER A 156 25.72 -6.68 -18.11
CA SER A 156 24.98 -7.32 -17.03
C SER A 156 24.74 -8.78 -17.38
N VAL A 157 24.09 -9.51 -16.47
CA VAL A 157 23.72 -10.92 -16.67
C VAL A 157 22.25 -11.10 -16.36
N ARG A 158 21.56 -11.82 -17.25
CA ARG A 158 20.23 -12.37 -17.02
C ARG A 158 20.34 -13.88 -17.13
N ILE A 159 19.98 -14.58 -16.07
CA ILE A 159 19.98 -16.04 -16.01
C ILE A 159 18.57 -16.57 -15.82
N SER A 160 18.27 -17.70 -16.47
CA SER A 160 17.01 -18.43 -16.32
C SER A 160 17.31 -19.87 -15.95
N SER A 161 16.56 -20.43 -14.98
CA SER A 161 16.78 -21.82 -14.57
C SER A 161 16.46 -22.77 -15.73
N LYS A 162 17.32 -23.79 -15.92
CA LYS A 162 17.08 -24.86 -16.89
C LYS A 162 15.82 -25.65 -16.58
N LYS A 163 15.53 -25.79 -15.28
CA LYS A 163 14.34 -26.49 -14.77
C LYS A 163 13.19 -25.50 -14.62
N GLN A 164 11.99 -25.97 -14.95
CA GLN A 164 10.73 -25.26 -14.76
C GLN A 164 9.91 -25.90 -13.64
N TYR A 165 9.04 -25.10 -13.02
CA TYR A 165 8.19 -25.49 -11.90
C TYR A 165 6.77 -25.00 -12.13
N GLU A 166 5.80 -25.91 -12.16
CA GLU A 166 4.38 -25.57 -12.30
C GLU A 166 3.75 -25.18 -10.96
N ASP A 167 4.16 -25.87 -9.89
CA ASP A 167 3.73 -25.61 -8.52
C ASP A 167 4.87 -25.86 -7.53
N GLY A 168 4.75 -25.27 -6.34
CA GLY A 168 5.67 -25.53 -5.24
C GLY A 168 5.85 -24.36 -4.28
N LEU A 169 6.78 -24.54 -3.35
CA LEU A 169 7.31 -23.49 -2.49
C LEU A 169 8.75 -23.23 -2.90
N ILE A 170 9.02 -22.04 -3.43
CA ILE A 170 10.37 -21.62 -3.78
C ILE A 170 10.86 -20.62 -2.74
N ILE A 171 12.04 -20.89 -2.19
CA ILE A 171 12.65 -20.08 -1.13
C ILE A 171 13.95 -19.52 -1.68
N PHE A 172 14.07 -18.19 -1.64
CA PHE A 172 15.29 -17.47 -1.98
C PHE A 172 15.87 -16.88 -0.70
N ASP A 173 17.13 -17.24 -0.40
CA ASP A 173 17.91 -16.59 0.65
C ASP A 173 18.83 -15.54 0.00
N VAL A 174 18.40 -14.26 0.08
CA VAL A 174 19.04 -13.15 -0.61
C VAL A 174 19.75 -12.26 0.41
N VAL A 175 21.09 -12.30 0.40
CA VAL A 175 21.93 -11.51 1.31
C VAL A 175 22.04 -10.04 0.87
N HIS A 176 22.05 -9.78 -0.44
CA HIS A 176 22.22 -8.45 -1.00
C HIS A 176 21.54 -8.35 -2.37
N THR A 177 20.90 -7.21 -2.65
CA THR A 177 20.27 -6.90 -3.93
C THR A 177 21.00 -5.75 -4.63
N PRO A 178 21.00 -5.67 -5.97
CA PRO A 178 21.58 -4.52 -6.66
C PRO A 178 20.97 -3.18 -6.21
N ILE A 179 21.80 -2.13 -6.18
CA ILE A 179 21.41 -0.77 -5.81
C ILE A 179 22.12 0.24 -6.71
N GLY A 180 21.41 1.27 -7.16
CA GLY A 180 21.97 2.38 -7.91
C GLY A 180 20.93 3.17 -8.69
N CYS A 181 21.25 4.41 -9.06
CA CYS A 181 20.44 5.13 -10.03
C CYS A 181 20.52 4.42 -11.40
N GLY A 182 19.39 4.28 -12.08
CA GLY A 182 19.28 3.57 -13.36
C GLY A 182 19.26 2.05 -13.27
N THR A 183 19.38 1.44 -12.09
CA THR A 183 19.30 -0.02 -11.96
C THR A 183 17.85 -0.49 -11.89
N TRP A 184 17.54 -1.60 -12.54
CA TRP A 184 16.26 -2.31 -12.40
C TRP A 184 16.50 -3.81 -12.13
N PRO A 185 16.82 -4.21 -10.89
CA PRO A 185 16.96 -5.63 -10.57
C PRO A 185 15.61 -6.32 -10.44
N ALA A 186 15.54 -7.57 -10.92
CA ALA A 186 14.38 -8.44 -10.78
C ALA A 186 14.79 -9.88 -10.41
N LEU A 187 14.01 -10.48 -9.51
CA LEU A 187 13.94 -11.92 -9.22
C LEU A 187 12.49 -12.32 -9.43
N TRP A 188 12.24 -13.09 -10.47
CA TRP A 188 10.90 -13.35 -10.97
C TRP A 188 10.79 -14.77 -11.53
N MET A 189 9.56 -15.22 -11.73
CA MET A 189 9.25 -16.51 -12.33
C MET A 189 8.30 -16.31 -13.50
N SER A 190 8.54 -17.00 -14.60
CA SER A 190 7.69 -16.90 -15.79
C SER A 190 7.95 -18.05 -16.74
N ASP A 191 6.94 -18.37 -17.54
CA ASP A 191 7.13 -19.09 -18.80
C ASP A 191 7.31 -18.05 -19.91
N VAL A 192 8.57 -17.72 -20.17
CA VAL A 192 8.98 -16.68 -21.13
C VAL A 192 8.50 -17.00 -22.55
N VAL A 193 8.37 -18.28 -22.91
CA VAL A 193 7.95 -18.69 -24.25
C VAL A 193 6.46 -18.40 -24.49
N ASN A 194 5.64 -18.60 -23.47
CA ASN A 194 4.19 -18.45 -23.57
C ASN A 194 3.66 -17.17 -22.90
N TRP A 195 4.52 -16.22 -22.57
CA TRP A 195 4.14 -14.99 -21.89
C TRP A 195 3.18 -14.12 -22.73
N PRO A 196 2.14 -13.49 -22.14
CA PRO A 196 1.74 -13.53 -20.73
C PRO A 196 0.70 -14.62 -20.40
N THR A 197 0.45 -15.57 -21.32
CA THR A 197 -0.59 -16.60 -21.17
C THR A 197 -0.38 -17.46 -19.93
N ASN A 198 0.86 -17.87 -19.67
CA ASN A 198 1.22 -18.68 -18.51
C ASN A 198 1.65 -17.82 -17.29
N GLY A 199 1.58 -16.50 -17.44
CA GLY A 199 1.81 -15.53 -16.39
C GLY A 199 3.26 -15.33 -15.99
N GLU A 200 3.45 -14.37 -15.09
CA GLU A 200 4.72 -14.03 -14.47
C GLU A 200 4.49 -13.56 -13.02
N ILE A 201 5.43 -13.88 -12.14
CA ILE A 201 5.42 -13.58 -10.71
C ILE A 201 6.71 -12.83 -10.36
N ASP A 202 6.60 -11.54 -10.07
CA ASP A 202 7.72 -10.72 -9.60
C ASP A 202 7.84 -10.84 -8.09
N ILE A 203 8.87 -11.54 -7.64
CA ILE A 203 9.11 -11.85 -6.23
C ILE A 203 9.93 -10.72 -5.61
N LEU A 204 10.95 -10.26 -6.32
CA LEU A 204 11.72 -9.08 -5.98
C LEU A 204 11.87 -8.20 -7.21
N GLU A 205 11.37 -6.97 -7.15
CA GLU A 205 11.53 -6.00 -8.23
C GLU A 205 11.70 -4.59 -7.68
N ALA A 206 12.65 -3.86 -8.26
CA ALA A 206 12.97 -2.50 -7.88
C ALA A 206 13.45 -1.69 -9.08
N VAL A 207 13.21 -0.37 -9.06
CA VAL A 207 13.74 0.56 -10.08
C VAL A 207 14.45 1.74 -9.40
N ASN A 208 15.60 2.13 -9.96
CA ASN A 208 16.48 3.19 -9.45
C ASN A 208 16.88 2.97 -7.98
N VAL A 209 17.25 4.06 -7.30
CA VAL A 209 17.35 4.07 -5.85
C VAL A 209 15.94 4.16 -5.29
N ILE A 210 15.44 3.06 -4.74
CA ILE A 210 14.21 3.10 -3.95
C ILE A 210 14.51 3.84 -2.65
N SER A 211 14.30 5.16 -2.66
CA SER A 211 14.50 6.07 -1.52
C SER A 211 13.63 5.72 -0.30
N SER A 212 12.65 4.82 -0.46
CA SER A 212 11.79 4.30 0.60
C SER A 212 11.64 2.77 0.58
N ALA A 213 12.75 2.04 0.36
CA ALA A 213 13.03 0.66 0.77
C ALA A 213 11.93 -0.43 0.60
N ARG A 214 11.02 -0.34 -0.38
CA ARG A 214 9.96 -1.33 -0.56
C ARG A 214 10.11 -2.05 -1.89
N ASN A 215 10.33 -3.34 -1.81
CA ASN A 215 10.14 -4.29 -2.89
C ASN A 215 8.76 -4.10 -3.55
N GLN A 216 8.69 -4.20 -4.88
CA GLN A 216 7.44 -4.33 -5.61
C GLN A 216 7.24 -5.80 -5.98
N MET A 217 6.07 -6.34 -5.65
CA MET A 217 5.66 -7.68 -6.03
C MET A 217 4.46 -7.55 -6.96
N ALA A 218 4.54 -8.21 -8.11
CA ALA A 218 3.53 -8.12 -9.14
C ALA A 218 3.18 -9.51 -9.70
N LEU A 219 2.01 -9.56 -10.32
CA LEU A 219 1.54 -10.71 -11.09
C LEU A 219 1.15 -10.18 -12.46
N HIS A 220 1.77 -10.72 -13.50
CA HIS A 220 1.43 -10.45 -14.89
C HIS A 220 0.61 -11.63 -15.40
N THR A 221 -0.59 -11.36 -15.91
CA THR A 221 -1.53 -12.40 -16.34
C THR A 221 -2.31 -11.92 -17.56
N THR A 222 -2.98 -12.84 -18.26
CA THR A 222 -4.00 -12.49 -19.24
C THR A 222 -5.23 -11.87 -18.57
N SER A 223 -6.16 -11.37 -19.40
CA SER A 223 -7.42 -10.79 -18.92
C SER A 223 -8.22 -11.76 -18.03
N GLY A 224 -8.94 -11.21 -17.06
CA GLY A 224 -9.85 -11.96 -16.18
C GLY A 224 -9.28 -12.35 -14.81
N CYS A 225 -7.98 -12.16 -14.57
CA CYS A 225 -7.38 -12.34 -13.24
C CYS A 225 -7.37 -11.02 -12.47
N THR A 226 -8.11 -10.96 -11.35
CA THR A 226 -8.16 -9.77 -10.49
C THR A 226 -8.07 -10.14 -9.03
N MET A 227 -7.34 -9.33 -8.27
CA MET A 227 -7.24 -9.49 -6.82
C MET A 227 -8.18 -8.56 -6.04
N LYS A 228 -9.01 -7.73 -6.71
CA LYS A 228 -9.85 -6.69 -6.07
C LYS A 228 -10.75 -7.21 -4.94
N SER A 229 -11.35 -8.38 -5.12
CA SER A 229 -12.26 -9.00 -4.15
C SER A 229 -11.56 -9.97 -3.19
N VAL A 230 -10.25 -10.19 -3.34
CA VAL A 230 -9.49 -11.17 -2.55
C VAL A 230 -8.95 -10.52 -1.29
N LYS A 231 -9.43 -10.97 -0.13
CA LYS A 231 -8.89 -10.59 1.17
C LYS A 231 -7.47 -11.15 1.30
N ARG A 232 -6.49 -10.28 1.60
CA ARG A 232 -5.08 -10.62 1.72
C ARG A 232 -4.51 -10.21 3.08
N LYS A 233 -3.68 -11.06 3.66
CA LYS A 233 -2.82 -10.72 4.80
C LYS A 233 -1.45 -10.35 4.27
N GLN A 234 -1.19 -9.06 4.08
CA GLN A 234 0.08 -8.53 3.59
C GLN A 234 0.51 -7.33 4.43
N THR A 235 1.82 -7.14 4.59
CA THR A 235 2.42 -5.96 5.24
C THR A 235 2.63 -4.80 4.25
N GLY A 236 2.58 -5.08 2.95
CA GLY A 236 2.65 -4.11 1.86
C GLY A 236 1.30 -3.46 1.53
N LYS A 237 1.32 -2.46 0.64
CA LYS A 237 0.13 -1.80 0.09
C LYS A 237 -0.06 -2.21 -1.36
N THR A 238 -1.30 -2.52 -1.76
CA THR A 238 -1.63 -2.68 -3.18
C THR A 238 -1.59 -1.30 -3.84
N ILE A 239 -0.73 -1.13 -4.83
CA ILE A 239 -0.58 0.12 -5.59
C ILE A 239 -1.25 0.05 -6.97
N HIS A 240 -1.45 -1.16 -7.49
CA HIS A 240 -2.14 -1.43 -8.75
C HIS A 240 -2.98 -2.70 -8.65
N SER A 241 -4.15 -2.71 -9.29
CA SER A 241 -4.97 -3.91 -9.50
C SER A 241 -5.92 -3.62 -10.66
N THR A 242 -5.85 -4.45 -11.69
CA THR A 242 -6.83 -4.48 -12.79
C THR A 242 -8.09 -5.23 -12.38
#